data_AF-A0A7Y1XHQ1-F1
#
_entry.id   AF-A0A7Y1XHQ1-F1
#
_cell.length_a   1.000
_cell.length_b   1.000
_cell.length_c   1.000
_cell.angle_alpha   90.00
_cell.angle_beta   90.00
_cell.angle_gamma   90.00
#
_symmetry.space_group_name_H-M   'P 1'
#
loop_
_entity.id
_entity.type
_entity.pdbx_description
1 polymer ?
#
loop_
_entity_poly.entity_id
_entity_poly.type
_entity_poly.pdbx_seq_one_letter_code
_entity_poly.pdbx_strand_id
1 'polypeptide(L)'
;MQHVGNLGRELLNLVLTPNQYDFWAEQLGSTAAWDRCFARVVQTQQGENFSTLVLRPNRHWRGFRAGQHCNVTASIDGRNITRSYSLSSAPNQGLLEITICREAGGLMSNWLIDHCRVGQRLELGCAFGDGVLGTTLPKGLLLLAAGSGITPIISTVRELAAQQMPIEVTVLY
;
A
#
# COMPACT_ATOMS: atom_id res chain seq x y z
N MET A 1 23.97 -15.09 17.98
CA MET A 1 23.03 -14.44 18.94
C MET A 1 21.59 -14.93 18.73
N GLN A 2 21.34 -16.24 18.89
CA GLN A 2 20.02 -16.88 18.68
C GLN A 2 19.44 -17.54 19.96
N HIS A 3 20.06 -17.33 21.12
CA HIS A 3 19.79 -18.16 22.31
C HIS A 3 18.85 -17.57 23.38
N VAL A 4 18.28 -16.38 23.18
CA VAL A 4 17.39 -15.76 24.21
C VAL A 4 15.89 -15.97 23.90
N GLY A 5 15.52 -16.32 22.67
CA GLY A 5 14.12 -16.48 22.25
C GLY A 5 13.43 -17.79 22.63
N ASN A 6 14.18 -18.84 23.03
CA ASN A 6 13.60 -20.15 23.34
C ASN A 6 13.16 -20.32 24.80
N LEU A 7 13.72 -19.56 25.73
CA LEU A 7 13.45 -19.77 27.16
C LEU A 7 12.02 -19.35 27.57
N GLY A 8 11.48 -18.30 26.93
CA GLY A 8 10.11 -17.85 27.16
C GLY A 8 9.04 -18.82 26.64
N ARG A 9 9.38 -19.63 25.61
CA ARG A 9 8.49 -20.64 25.04
C ARG A 9 8.40 -21.89 25.91
N GLU A 10 9.49 -22.29 26.55
CA GLU A 10 9.51 -23.48 27.42
C GLU A 10 8.75 -23.27 28.74
N LEU A 11 8.84 -22.07 29.33
CA LEU A 11 8.16 -21.76 30.59
C LEU A 11 6.63 -21.73 30.46
N LEU A 12 6.12 -21.41 29.27
CA LEU A 12 4.68 -21.39 28.99
C LEU A 12 4.11 -22.82 28.89
N ASN A 13 4.87 -23.80 28.40
CA ASN A 13 4.41 -25.20 28.23
C ASN A 13 4.05 -25.92 29.54
N LEU A 14 4.36 -25.35 30.70
CA LEU A 14 4.06 -25.96 32.00
C LEU A 14 2.61 -25.75 32.46
N VAL A 15 1.85 -24.84 31.83
CA VAL A 15 0.50 -24.46 32.32
C VAL A 15 -0.60 -24.58 31.25
N LEU A 16 -0.28 -24.71 29.96
CA LEU A 16 -1.28 -24.73 28.89
C LEU A 16 -1.00 -25.85 27.88
N THR A 17 -2.08 -26.48 27.39
CA THR A 17 -1.98 -27.54 26.37
C THR A 17 -1.72 -26.94 24.97
N PRO A 18 -1.06 -27.66 24.05
CA PRO A 18 -0.71 -27.17 22.70
C PRO A 18 -1.89 -26.54 21.94
N ASN A 19 -3.09 -27.12 22.05
CA ASN A 19 -4.28 -26.61 21.34
C ASN A 19 -4.86 -25.30 21.93
N GLN A 20 -4.48 -24.91 23.14
CA GLN A 20 -4.91 -23.64 23.74
C GLN A 20 -4.05 -22.47 23.26
N TYR A 21 -2.81 -22.72 22.82
CA TYR A 21 -1.94 -21.69 22.25
C TYR A 21 -2.44 -21.18 20.90
N ASP A 22 -2.80 -22.09 19.99
CA ASP A 22 -3.23 -21.74 18.64
C ASP A 22 -4.50 -20.88 18.69
N PHE A 23 -5.41 -21.18 19.62
CA PHE A 23 -6.62 -20.39 19.84
C PHE A 23 -6.33 -18.96 20.33
N TRP A 24 -5.46 -18.77 21.34
CA TRP A 24 -5.09 -17.43 21.81
C TRP A 24 -4.19 -16.67 20.83
N ALA A 25 -3.40 -17.38 20.02
CA ALA A 25 -2.61 -16.82 18.94
C ALA A 25 -3.51 -16.33 17.78
N GLU A 26 -4.57 -17.05 17.43
CA GLU A 26 -5.58 -16.58 16.47
C GLU A 26 -6.40 -15.39 17.02
N GLN A 27 -6.73 -15.41 18.31
CA GLN A 27 -7.57 -14.39 18.96
C GLN A 27 -6.85 -13.05 19.22
N LEU A 28 -5.51 -13.05 19.42
CA LEU A 28 -4.70 -11.86 19.71
C LEU A 28 -3.78 -11.42 18.56
N GLY A 29 -3.85 -12.07 17.40
CA GLY A 29 -3.03 -11.71 16.23
C GLY A 29 -1.57 -12.10 16.41
N SER A 30 -1.36 -13.42 16.60
CA SER A 30 -0.15 -14.20 16.33
C SER A 30 0.82 -13.43 15.46
N THR A 31 1.95 -12.96 16.01
CA THR A 31 3.19 -12.42 15.38
C THR A 31 3.06 -11.40 14.22
N ALA A 32 2.14 -11.58 13.27
CA ALA A 32 1.67 -10.69 12.23
C ALA A 32 1.21 -9.31 12.72
N ALA A 33 0.74 -9.14 13.96
CA ALA A 33 0.41 -7.81 14.49
C ALA A 33 1.65 -6.90 14.65
N TRP A 34 2.83 -7.49 14.85
CA TRP A 34 4.08 -6.76 15.13
C TRP A 34 4.80 -6.28 13.86
N ASP A 35 4.46 -6.83 12.69
CA ASP A 35 5.04 -6.49 11.40
C ASP A 35 4.07 -5.77 10.44
N ARG A 36 2.92 -5.30 10.95
CA ARG A 36 1.95 -4.59 10.11
C ARG A 36 2.51 -3.26 9.61
N CYS A 37 2.44 -3.09 8.30
CA CYS A 37 2.74 -1.82 7.68
C CYS A 37 1.53 -0.89 7.82
N PHE A 38 1.73 0.26 8.45
CA PHE A 38 0.75 1.31 8.53
C PHE A 38 1.29 2.56 7.85
N ALA A 39 0.40 3.37 7.31
CA ALA A 39 0.73 4.71 6.87
C ALA A 39 -0.21 5.75 7.48
N ARG A 40 0.34 6.94 7.70
CA ARG A 40 -0.43 8.11 8.11
C ARG A 40 -0.69 8.98 6.88
N VAL A 41 -1.91 9.44 6.70
CA VAL A 41 -2.24 10.46 5.71
C VAL A 41 -1.61 11.77 6.17
N VAL A 42 -0.71 12.33 5.35
CA VAL A 42 0.01 13.58 5.68
C VAL A 42 -0.47 14.75 4.85
N GLN A 43 -1.06 14.47 3.69
CA GLN A 43 -1.66 15.47 2.81
C GLN A 43 -2.75 14.81 1.98
N THR A 44 -3.75 15.60 1.59
CA THR A 44 -4.83 15.20 0.68
C THR A 44 -4.96 16.25 -0.41
N GLN A 45 -5.06 15.82 -1.66
CA GLN A 45 -5.44 16.67 -2.78
C GLN A 45 -6.80 16.21 -3.28
N GLN A 46 -7.78 17.12 -3.28
CA GLN A 46 -9.15 16.81 -3.69
C GLN A 46 -9.39 17.34 -5.11
N GLY A 47 -9.99 16.51 -5.95
CA GLY A 47 -10.60 16.90 -7.22
C GLY A 47 -12.12 16.78 -7.13
N GLU A 48 -12.81 16.92 -8.27
CA GLU A 48 -14.27 16.79 -8.33
C GLU A 48 -14.74 15.38 -7.97
N ASN A 49 -14.15 14.36 -8.61
CA ASN A 49 -14.52 12.95 -8.48
C ASN A 49 -13.37 12.05 -8.06
N PHE A 50 -12.27 12.62 -7.56
CA PHE A 50 -11.12 11.86 -7.10
C PHE A 50 -10.43 12.55 -5.92
N SER A 51 -9.61 11.79 -5.19
CA SER A 51 -8.69 12.32 -4.19
C SER A 51 -7.35 11.61 -4.25
N THR A 52 -6.26 12.35 -4.17
CA THR A 52 -4.91 11.81 -3.95
C THR A 52 -4.54 11.94 -2.49
N LEU A 53 -4.23 10.81 -1.86
CA LEU A 53 -3.73 10.75 -0.49
C LEU A 53 -2.22 10.59 -0.52
N VAL A 54 -1.51 11.51 0.14
CA VAL A 54 -0.08 11.38 0.41
C VAL A 54 0.09 10.68 1.75
N LEU A 55 0.81 9.57 1.75
CA LEU A 55 0.93 8.63 2.83
C LEU A 55 2.38 8.57 3.32
N ARG A 56 2.57 8.69 4.62
CA ARG A 56 3.85 8.43 5.28
C ARG A 56 3.81 7.03 5.90
N PRO A 57 4.45 6.02 5.28
CA PRO A 57 4.51 4.68 5.85
C PRO A 57 5.41 4.62 7.09
N ASN A 58 5.20 3.61 7.93
CA ASN A 58 6.09 3.26 9.02
C ASN A 58 7.30 2.44 8.50
N ARG A 59 8.21 2.08 9.41
CA ARG A 59 9.42 1.31 9.12
C ARG A 59 9.20 -0.10 8.53
N HIS A 60 7.97 -0.61 8.54
CA HIS A 60 7.66 -1.95 8.04
C HIS A 60 7.35 -1.94 6.54
N TRP A 61 7.23 -0.76 5.91
CA TRP A 61 7.13 -0.66 4.45
C TRP A 61 8.43 -1.08 3.77
N ARG A 62 8.31 -2.00 2.81
CA ARG A 62 9.45 -2.61 2.11
C ARG A 62 9.75 -1.98 0.74
N GLY A 63 9.05 -0.90 0.38
CA GLY A 63 9.16 -0.29 -0.93
C GLY A 63 8.23 -0.93 -1.96
N PHE A 64 8.33 -0.43 -3.20
CA PHE A 64 7.59 -0.90 -4.36
C PHE A 64 8.36 -0.55 -5.63
N ARG A 65 7.97 -1.11 -6.77
CA ARG A 65 8.40 -0.68 -8.10
C ARG A 65 7.27 0.07 -8.80
N ALA A 66 7.58 1.04 -9.65
CA ALA A 66 6.51 1.77 -10.32
C ALA A 66 5.62 0.84 -11.16
N GLY A 67 4.33 1.15 -11.16
CA GLY A 67 3.29 0.31 -11.75
C GLY A 67 2.69 -0.74 -10.82
N GLN A 68 3.26 -0.95 -9.63
CA GLN A 68 2.68 -1.81 -8.61
C GLN A 68 1.51 -1.16 -7.85
N HIS A 69 0.75 -2.02 -7.18
CA HIS A 69 -0.35 -1.64 -6.29
C HIS A 69 -0.18 -2.29 -4.92
N CYS A 70 -0.91 -1.78 -3.94
CA CYS A 70 -0.94 -2.36 -2.60
C CYS A 70 -2.37 -2.39 -2.06
N ASN A 71 -2.62 -3.32 -1.14
CA ASN A 71 -3.88 -3.36 -0.41
C ASN A 71 -3.88 -2.27 0.65
N VAL A 72 -4.94 -1.47 0.68
CA VAL A 72 -5.19 -0.45 1.69
C VAL A 72 -6.39 -0.87 2.50
N THR A 73 -6.22 -0.93 3.82
CA THR A 73 -7.28 -1.27 4.75
C THR A 73 -7.61 -0.08 5.65
N ALA A 74 -8.90 0.23 5.76
CA ALA A 74 -9.45 1.23 6.65
C ALA A 74 -10.52 0.60 7.56
N SER A 75 -10.64 1.13 8.78
CA SER A 75 -11.76 0.79 9.66
C SER A 75 -12.92 1.75 9.39
N ILE A 76 -14.03 1.21 8.88
CA ILE A 76 -15.25 1.94 8.53
C ILE A 76 -16.38 1.31 9.32
N ASP A 77 -17.03 2.08 10.21
CA ASP A 77 -18.12 1.64 11.08
C ASP A 77 -17.82 0.34 11.85
N GLY A 78 -16.60 0.26 12.39
CA GLY A 78 -16.13 -0.91 13.17
C GLY A 78 -15.74 -2.12 12.34
N ARG A 79 -15.73 -2.03 11.00
CA ARG A 79 -15.33 -3.11 10.09
C ARG A 79 -14.09 -2.73 9.30
N ASN A 80 -13.17 -3.67 9.13
CA ASN A 80 -12.01 -3.48 8.26
C ASN A 80 -12.40 -3.72 6.81
N ILE A 81 -12.27 -2.69 5.99
CA ILE A 81 -12.53 -2.73 4.55
C ILE A 81 -11.20 -2.59 3.82
N THR A 82 -10.90 -3.55 2.95
CA THR A 82 -9.65 -3.60 2.18
C THR A 82 -9.93 -3.47 0.70
N ARG A 83 -9.18 -2.62 0.00
CA ARG A 83 -9.18 -2.52 -1.47
C ARG A 83 -7.76 -2.33 -1.99
N SER A 84 -7.54 -2.73 -3.24
CA SER A 84 -6.26 -2.54 -3.93
C SER A 84 -6.22 -1.15 -4.57
N TYR A 85 -5.11 -0.44 -4.40
CA TYR A 85 -4.83 0.84 -5.06
C TYR A 85 -3.43 0.83 -5.65
N SER A 86 -3.32 1.26 -6.91
CA SER A 86 -2.03 1.54 -7.53
C SER A 86 -1.35 2.71 -6.83
N LEU A 87 -0.05 2.56 -6.64
CA LEU A 87 0.80 3.63 -6.14
C LEU A 87 1.02 4.59 -7.31
N SER A 88 0.80 5.88 -7.09
CA SER A 88 0.91 6.93 -8.11
C SER A 88 2.18 7.78 -7.96
N SER A 89 2.91 7.66 -6.85
CA SER A 89 4.21 8.32 -6.65
C SER A 89 5.36 7.58 -7.35
N ALA A 90 6.51 8.24 -7.51
CA ALA A 90 7.75 7.55 -7.82
C ALA A 90 8.21 6.70 -6.60
N PRO A 91 8.86 5.55 -6.83
CA PRO A 91 9.50 4.79 -5.76
C PRO A 91 10.58 5.58 -5.01
N ASN A 92 10.89 5.13 -3.79
CA ASN A 92 12.03 5.59 -2.98
C ASN A 92 12.05 7.09 -2.60
N GLN A 93 10.91 7.78 -2.62
CA GLN A 93 10.77 9.19 -2.21
C GLN A 93 10.40 9.37 -0.73
N GLY A 94 10.29 8.29 0.05
CA GLY A 94 9.91 8.31 1.47
C GLY A 94 8.42 8.56 1.77
N LEU A 95 7.68 9.11 0.80
CA LEU A 95 6.22 9.22 0.80
C LEU A 95 5.63 8.35 -0.32
N LEU A 96 4.40 7.88 -0.10
CA LEU A 96 3.61 7.16 -1.08
C LEU A 96 2.41 8.00 -1.48
N GLU A 97 1.97 7.88 -2.71
CA GLU A 97 0.70 8.45 -3.16
C GLU A 97 -0.22 7.34 -3.66
N ILE A 98 -1.50 7.45 -3.32
CA ILE A 98 -2.58 6.71 -3.96
C ILE A 98 -3.61 7.71 -4.46
N THR A 99 -4.11 7.52 -5.67
CA THR A 99 -5.20 8.33 -6.23
C THR A 99 -6.45 7.49 -6.34
N ILE A 100 -7.51 7.92 -5.66
CA ILE A 100 -8.79 7.25 -5.55
C ILE A 100 -9.79 7.98 -6.42
N CYS A 101 -10.45 7.28 -7.34
CA CYS A 101 -11.62 7.81 -8.05
C CYS A 101 -12.90 7.30 -7.40
N ARG A 102 -13.96 8.11 -7.41
CA ARG A 102 -15.28 7.69 -6.93
C ARG A 102 -15.79 6.54 -7.79
N GLU A 103 -16.31 5.52 -7.12
CA GLU A 103 -17.09 4.46 -7.76
C GLU A 103 -18.53 4.54 -7.23
N ALA A 104 -19.51 4.46 -8.12
CA ALA A 104 -20.91 4.50 -7.75
C ALA A 104 -21.22 3.32 -6.79
N GLY A 105 -21.69 3.64 -5.57
CA GLY A 105 -21.94 2.64 -4.53
C GLY A 105 -20.68 2.06 -3.85
N GLY A 106 -19.48 2.55 -4.20
CA GLY A 106 -18.22 2.08 -3.62
C GLY A 106 -18.05 2.51 -2.17
N LEU A 107 -18.05 1.56 -1.23
CA LEU A 107 -17.90 1.87 0.20
C LEU A 107 -16.52 2.51 0.52
N MET A 108 -15.44 1.85 0.12
CA MET A 108 -14.07 2.28 0.45
C MET A 108 -13.69 3.57 -0.27
N SER A 109 -13.93 3.66 -1.59
CA SER A 109 -13.53 4.81 -2.40
C SER A 109 -14.24 6.09 -1.98
N ASN A 110 -15.57 6.02 -1.80
CA ASN A 110 -16.34 7.18 -1.34
C ASN A 110 -15.94 7.58 0.09
N TRP A 111 -15.74 6.60 0.99
CA TRP A 111 -15.28 6.93 2.34
C TRP A 111 -13.89 7.57 2.37
N LEU A 112 -12.95 7.08 1.56
CA LEU A 112 -11.61 7.67 1.46
C LEU A 112 -11.66 9.11 0.95
N ILE A 113 -12.56 9.43 0.04
CA ILE A 113 -12.69 10.79 -0.51
C ILE A 113 -13.43 11.69 0.49
N ASP A 114 -14.56 11.23 1.02
CA ASP A 114 -15.47 12.06 1.81
C ASP A 114 -15.03 12.22 3.27
N HIS A 115 -14.42 11.19 3.85
CA HIS A 115 -14.17 11.11 5.29
C HIS A 115 -12.69 10.99 5.65
N CYS A 116 -11.82 10.52 4.75
CA CYS A 116 -10.40 10.41 5.08
C CYS A 116 -9.75 11.79 5.18
N ARG A 117 -9.02 12.04 6.27
CA ARG A 117 -8.37 13.32 6.55
C ARG A 117 -6.92 13.14 6.96
N VAL A 118 -6.15 14.24 6.89
CA VAL A 118 -4.78 14.30 7.39
C VAL A 118 -4.74 13.85 8.86
N GLY A 119 -3.75 13.04 9.20
CA GLY A 119 -3.59 12.42 10.52
C GLY A 119 -4.14 11.01 10.61
N GLN A 120 -5.03 10.62 9.70
CA GLN A 120 -5.66 9.31 9.70
C GLN A 120 -4.67 8.18 9.39
N ARG A 121 -4.89 7.03 10.02
CA ARG A 121 -4.06 5.84 9.89
C ARG A 121 -4.77 4.82 8.99
N LEU A 122 -4.02 4.32 8.01
CA LEU A 122 -4.42 3.24 7.11
C LEU A 122 -3.43 2.09 7.27
N GLU A 123 -3.89 0.85 7.13
CA GLU A 123 -3.01 -0.31 7.02
C GLU A 123 -2.68 -0.57 5.55
N LEU A 124 -1.42 -0.89 5.26
CA LEU A 124 -0.93 -1.20 3.93
C LEU A 124 -0.46 -2.66 3.87
N GLY A 125 -0.88 -3.39 2.85
CA GLY A 125 -0.25 -4.66 2.46
C GLY A 125 1.03 -4.42 1.69
N CYS A 126 1.83 -5.48 1.50
CA CYS A 126 3.00 -5.43 0.62
C CYS A 126 2.62 -4.98 -0.79
N ALA A 127 3.51 -4.29 -1.49
CA ALA A 127 3.32 -3.98 -2.90
C ALA A 127 3.39 -5.25 -3.75
N PHE A 128 2.51 -5.34 -4.75
CA PHE A 128 2.41 -6.48 -5.67
C PHE A 128 1.96 -6.02 -7.07
N GLY A 129 1.98 -6.95 -8.02
CA GLY A 129 1.63 -6.71 -9.42
C GLY A 129 2.82 -6.71 -10.37
N ASP A 130 2.54 -7.08 -11.61
CA ASP A 130 3.53 -7.34 -12.66
C ASP A 130 3.64 -6.21 -13.70
N GLY A 131 2.86 -5.13 -13.53
CA GLY A 131 2.82 -3.96 -14.43
C GLY A 131 4.05 -3.05 -14.32
N VAL A 132 5.24 -3.64 -14.19
CA VAL A 132 6.51 -2.97 -13.95
C VAL A 132 7.34 -2.96 -15.23
N LEU A 133 8.24 -1.97 -15.37
CA LEU A 133 9.23 -2.02 -16.44
C LEU A 133 10.37 -2.99 -16.07
N GLY A 134 10.93 -3.62 -17.10
CA GLY A 134 12.15 -4.40 -16.97
C GLY A 134 13.39 -3.51 -16.77
N THR A 135 14.52 -4.11 -16.42
CA THR A 135 15.80 -3.40 -16.26
C THR A 135 16.35 -2.86 -17.58
N THR A 136 16.05 -3.55 -18.69
CA THR A 136 16.39 -3.09 -20.04
C THR A 136 15.21 -2.30 -20.60
N LEU A 137 15.40 -0.99 -20.73
CA LEU A 137 14.37 -0.09 -21.26
C LEU A 137 14.39 -0.06 -22.80
N PRO A 138 13.21 -0.02 -23.45
CA PRO A 138 13.12 0.24 -24.89
C PRO A 138 13.45 1.70 -25.21
N LYS A 139 13.63 2.02 -26.50
CA LYS A 139 13.85 3.41 -26.96
C LYS A 139 12.61 4.30 -26.78
N GLY A 140 11.42 3.69 -26.79
CA GLY A 140 10.15 4.39 -26.60
C GLY A 140 9.10 3.52 -25.92
N LEU A 141 8.16 4.16 -25.23
CA LEU A 141 7.05 3.55 -24.51
C LEU A 141 5.74 4.19 -24.93
N LEU A 142 4.76 3.36 -25.33
CA LEU A 142 3.37 3.76 -25.47
C LEU A 142 2.57 3.20 -24.28
N LEU A 143 1.96 4.08 -23.51
CA LEU A 143 1.19 3.74 -22.31
C LEU A 143 -0.27 4.15 -22.54
N LEU A 144 -1.17 3.17 -22.49
CA LEU A 144 -2.61 3.37 -22.69
C LEU A 144 -3.32 3.28 -21.34
N ALA A 145 -4.14 4.27 -21.01
CA ALA A 145 -4.94 4.28 -19.79
C ALA A 145 -6.38 4.70 -20.06
N ALA A 146 -7.25 4.34 -19.14
CA ALA A 146 -8.61 4.87 -19.05
C ALA A 146 -9.01 4.92 -17.56
N GLY A 147 -9.75 5.96 -17.16
CA GLY A 147 -10.19 6.14 -15.77
C GLY A 147 -9.04 6.10 -14.75
N SER A 148 -9.23 5.40 -13.64
CA SER A 148 -8.20 5.25 -12.60
C SER A 148 -6.97 4.44 -13.05
N GLY A 149 -7.03 3.76 -14.20
CA GLY A 149 -5.91 3.02 -14.80
C GLY A 149 -4.71 3.89 -15.17
N ILE A 150 -4.86 5.22 -15.16
CA ILE A 150 -3.75 6.16 -15.34
C ILE A 150 -2.75 6.14 -14.18
N THR A 151 -3.19 5.74 -12.98
CA THR A 151 -2.39 5.83 -11.74
C THR A 151 -1.08 5.02 -11.76
N PRO A 152 -1.03 3.73 -12.17
CA PRO A 152 0.24 3.03 -12.31
C PRO A 152 1.12 3.64 -13.41
N ILE A 153 0.53 4.16 -14.49
CA ILE A 153 1.27 4.84 -15.57
C ILE A 153 1.94 6.11 -15.06
N ILE A 154 1.25 6.91 -14.24
CA ILE A 154 1.85 8.10 -13.62
C ILE A 154 3.03 7.74 -12.73
N SER A 155 2.94 6.65 -11.96
CA SER A 155 4.07 6.16 -11.16
C SER A 155 5.27 5.80 -12.06
N THR A 156 5.03 5.09 -13.16
CA THR A 156 6.07 4.72 -14.12
C THR A 156 6.72 5.95 -14.76
N VAL A 157 5.92 6.90 -15.23
CA VAL A 157 6.42 8.16 -15.82
C VAL A 157 7.24 8.95 -14.79
N ARG A 158 6.78 9.04 -13.55
CA ARG A 158 7.50 9.73 -12.47
C ARG A 158 8.81 9.04 -12.11
N GLU A 159 8.86 7.70 -12.12
CA GLU A 159 10.11 6.96 -11.92
C GLU A 159 11.12 7.24 -13.03
N LEU A 160 10.69 7.16 -14.29
CA LEU A 160 11.54 7.44 -15.45
C LEU A 160 12.09 8.86 -15.44
N ALA A 161 11.22 9.84 -15.11
CA ALA A 161 11.62 11.23 -14.97
C ALA A 161 12.62 11.45 -13.83
N ALA A 162 12.39 10.83 -12.66
CA ALA A 162 13.30 10.92 -11.51
C ALA A 162 14.67 10.32 -11.80
N GLN A 163 14.74 9.28 -12.64
CA GLN A 163 15.99 8.65 -13.08
C GLN A 163 16.63 9.34 -14.29
N GLN A 164 16.02 10.41 -14.81
CA GLN A 164 16.49 11.13 -16.02
C GLN A 164 16.71 10.20 -17.22
N MET A 165 15.85 9.19 -17.37
CA MET A 165 15.98 8.20 -18.43
C MET A 165 15.66 8.83 -19.79
N PRO A 166 16.56 8.75 -20.80
CA PRO A 166 16.37 9.39 -22.10
C PRO A 166 15.50 8.51 -23.02
N ILE A 167 14.27 8.23 -22.59
CA ILE A 167 13.32 7.44 -23.37
C ILE A 167 12.11 8.29 -23.78
N GLU A 168 11.61 8.06 -24.98
CA GLU A 168 10.38 8.70 -25.44
C GLU A 168 9.17 8.03 -24.77
N VAL A 169 8.32 8.80 -24.11
CA VAL A 169 7.12 8.27 -23.45
C VAL A 169 5.89 8.97 -24.01
N THR A 170 5.01 8.20 -24.63
CA THR A 170 3.70 8.65 -25.09
C THR A 170 2.63 8.04 -24.20
N VAL A 171 1.80 8.87 -23.59
CA VAL A 171 0.63 8.45 -22.81
C VAL A 171 -0.62 8.82 -23.58
N LEU A 172 -1.48 7.83 -23.84
CA LEU A 172 -2.84 8.05 -24.34
C LEU A 172 -3.82 7.71 -23.22
N TYR A 173 -4.69 8.66 -22.90
CA TYR A 173 -5.68 8.58 -21.82
C TYR A 173 -7.05 9.04 -22.32
#